data_AF-A0A7C3Z3E0-F1
#
_entry.id   AF-A0A7C3Z3E0-F1
#
_cell.length_a   1.000
_cell.length_b   1.000
_cell.length_c   1.000
_cell.angle_alpha   90.00
_cell.angle_beta   90.00
_cell.angle_gamma   90.00
#
_symmetry.space_group_name_H-M   'P 1'
#
loop_
_entity.id
_entity.type
_entity.pdbx_description
1 polymer ?
#
loop_
_entity_poly.entity_id
_entity_poly.type
_entity_poly.pdbx_seq_one_letter_code
_entity_poly.pdbx_strand_id
1 'polypeptide(L)'
;MFELSGCEVYIIILLAKRIRVFLVKIKRPPLDEQIRNHLAGNETGLKIYSQIISNPRFLAGCDMANSVAVNRLGYNDHGYTHVRIVAANALQILNILNKKGFVTNFVKEKHGEFADAQVIVMLGALLHDIGNAIHREHHQEHGVYYADRILDEILPEYYSDVKLHRLKLAVLGCVYEHDESVLATSLEAGVVKVADGTDCENGRARIPYKIFGKSDIHAVSALAIKNVLISEGKKKPVKIIIDMSNPAGLFQVDEVLGKKLKTSCIDEFFEVAPLINGKPFKTTDITML
;
A
#
# COMPACT_ATOMS: atom_id res chain seq x y z
N MET A 1 6.54 -19.80 9.85
CA MET A 1 7.19 -18.50 10.14
C MET A 1 8.44 -18.37 9.29
N PHE A 2 8.35 -17.69 8.15
CA PHE A 2 9.53 -17.18 7.45
C PHE A 2 9.57 -15.69 7.74
N GLU A 3 10.46 -15.25 8.63
CA GLU A 3 10.84 -13.84 8.71
C GLU A 3 11.52 -13.48 7.38
N LEU A 4 10.86 -12.63 6.59
CA LEU A 4 11.52 -11.97 5.47
C LEU A 4 12.54 -10.99 6.04
N SER A 5 13.80 -11.45 6.05
CA SER A 5 14.98 -10.64 6.29
C SER A 5 14.95 -9.38 5.43
N GLY A 6 14.90 -8.23 6.10
CA GLY A 6 15.11 -6.84 5.64
C GLY A 6 15.07 -6.57 4.13
N CYS A 7 14.04 -5.85 3.68
CA CYS A 7 14.04 -5.24 2.36
C CYS A 7 15.06 -4.08 2.31
N GLU A 8 15.99 -4.13 1.36
CA GLU A 8 17.06 -3.15 1.16
C GLU A 8 16.49 -1.87 0.52
N VAL A 9 16.81 -0.69 1.05
CA VAL A 9 16.41 0.58 0.42
C VAL A 9 17.60 1.45 0.09
N TYR A 10 17.48 2.14 -1.03
CA TYR A 10 18.46 3.10 -1.51
C TYR A 10 18.00 4.55 -1.33
N ILE A 11 18.67 5.35 -0.51
CA ILE A 11 18.41 6.80 -0.47
C ILE A 11 19.06 7.47 -1.68
N ILE A 12 18.35 8.35 -2.39
CA ILE A 12 18.94 9.24 -3.40
C ILE A 12 19.53 10.48 -2.71
N ILE A 13 20.86 10.55 -2.60
CA ILE A 13 21.55 11.79 -2.17
C ILE A 13 21.81 12.67 -3.40
N LEU A 14 21.13 13.81 -3.50
CA LEU A 14 21.41 14.85 -4.50
C LEU A 14 22.48 15.82 -3.98
N LEU A 15 23.75 15.61 -4.36
CA LEU A 15 24.82 16.60 -4.12
C LEU A 15 24.84 17.63 -5.25
N ALA A 16 24.88 18.91 -4.89
CA ALA A 16 24.85 20.03 -5.83
C ALA A 16 25.98 19.93 -6.87
N LYS A 17 25.61 20.24 -8.13
CA LYS A 17 26.45 20.41 -9.33
C LYS A 17 26.88 19.17 -10.13
N ARG A 18 26.65 17.93 -9.67
CA ARG A 18 26.70 16.71 -10.51
C ARG A 18 25.68 15.70 -10.00
N ILE A 19 24.74 15.25 -10.84
CA ILE A 19 23.78 14.18 -10.48
C ILE A 19 24.55 12.87 -10.36
N ARG A 20 25.09 12.59 -9.17
CA ARG A 20 25.49 11.25 -8.75
C ARG A 20 24.42 10.75 -7.80
N VAL A 21 23.58 9.82 -8.29
CA VAL A 21 22.67 9.06 -7.44
C VAL A 21 23.53 8.05 -6.69
N PHE A 22 23.86 8.34 -5.44
CA PHE A 22 24.45 7.35 -4.55
C PHE A 22 23.31 6.58 -3.90
N LEU A 23 23.08 5.36 -4.35
CA LEU A 23 22.21 4.40 -3.68
C LEU A 23 22.88 3.95 -2.37
N VAL A 24 22.64 4.66 -1.26
CA VAL A 24 23.16 4.24 0.06
C VAL A 24 22.28 3.11 0.59
N LYS A 25 22.89 1.95 0.87
CA LYS A 25 22.22 0.81 1.52
C LYS A 25 21.79 1.23 2.94
N ILE A 26 20.49 1.38 3.15
CA ILE A 26 19.94 1.54 4.50
C ILE A 26 18.98 0.38 4.76
N LYS A 27 19.14 -0.25 5.93
CA LYS A 27 18.24 -1.29 6.40
C LYS A 27 16.91 -0.63 6.77
N ARG A 28 15.82 -0.92 6.04
CA ARG A 28 14.47 -0.53 6.48
C ARG A 28 14.24 -1.14 7.88
N PRO A 29 13.67 -0.39 8.83
CA PRO A 29 13.27 -0.99 10.09
C PRO A 29 12.20 -2.08 9.81
N PRO A 30 12.00 -3.03 10.74
CA PRO A 30 10.91 -4.00 10.62
C PRO A 30 9.55 -3.31 10.34
N LEU A 31 8.65 -3.98 9.61
CA LEU A 31 7.34 -3.38 9.24
C LEU A 31 6.55 -2.89 10.45
N ASP A 32 6.66 -3.60 11.57
CA ASP A 32 6.00 -3.19 12.82
C ASP A 32 6.48 -1.81 13.30
N GLU A 33 7.80 -1.63 13.29
CA GLU A 33 8.43 -0.38 13.69
C GLU A 33 8.12 0.74 12.69
N GLN A 34 8.07 0.45 11.39
CA GLN A 34 7.66 1.42 10.36
C GLN A 34 6.24 1.96 10.62
N ILE A 35 5.26 1.07 10.80
CA ILE A 35 3.86 1.45 11.04
C ILE A 35 3.75 2.24 12.35
N ARG A 36 4.38 1.77 13.43
CA ARG A 36 4.37 2.47 14.72
C ARG A 36 5.01 3.85 14.64
N ASN A 37 6.12 4.00 13.91
CA ASN A 37 6.77 5.29 13.70
C ASN A 37 5.87 6.27 12.93
N HIS A 38 5.10 5.79 11.95
CA HIS A 38 4.14 6.62 11.22
C HIS A 38 2.92 7.02 12.05
N LEU A 39 2.62 6.27 13.11
CA LEU A 39 1.57 6.58 14.10
C LEU A 39 2.11 7.31 15.34
N ALA A 40 3.38 7.74 15.33
CA ALA A 40 3.95 8.44 16.47
C ALA A 40 3.12 9.70 16.79
N GLY A 41 2.69 9.83 18.05
CA GLY A 41 1.78 10.89 18.50
C GLY A 41 0.29 10.54 18.40
N ASN A 42 -0.08 9.39 17.84
CA ASN A 42 -1.45 8.88 17.80
C ASN A 42 -1.60 7.65 18.70
N GLU A 43 -1.82 7.88 20.00
CA GLU A 43 -1.93 6.80 21.00
C GLU A 43 -3.06 5.82 20.70
N THR A 44 -4.22 6.33 20.26
CA THR A 44 -5.36 5.51 19.86
C THR A 44 -5.02 4.62 18.68
N GLY A 45 -4.39 5.18 17.64
CA GLY A 45 -3.92 4.43 16.48
C GLY A 45 -2.91 3.33 16.84
N LEU A 46 -1.99 3.60 17.77
CA LEU A 46 -1.01 2.60 18.25
C LEU A 46 -1.68 1.44 19.00
N LYS A 47 -2.72 1.71 19.79
CA LYS A 47 -3.50 0.68 20.50
C LYS A 47 -4.32 -0.17 19.53
N ILE A 48 -5.05 0.48 18.62
CA ILE A 48 -5.81 -0.19 17.55
C ILE A 48 -4.89 -1.06 16.69
N TYR A 49 -3.72 -0.55 16.29
CA TYR A 49 -2.74 -1.33 15.53
C TYR A 49 -2.33 -2.59 16.28
N SER A 50 -2.02 -2.48 17.57
CA SER A 50 -1.60 -3.62 18.39
C SER A 50 -2.72 -4.66 18.55
N GLN A 51 -3.98 -4.22 18.63
CA GLN A 51 -5.14 -5.09 18.71
C GLN A 51 -5.41 -5.82 17.39
N ILE A 52 -5.43 -5.12 16.24
CA ILE A 52 -5.72 -5.77 14.95
C ILE A 52 -4.65 -6.79 14.54
N ILE A 53 -3.35 -6.48 14.71
CA ILE A 53 -2.27 -7.41 14.29
C ILE A 53 -2.23 -8.70 15.11
N SER A 54 -2.89 -8.72 16.27
CA SER A 54 -3.03 -9.89 17.13
C SER A 54 -4.44 -10.48 17.10
N ASN A 55 -5.37 -9.88 16.36
CA ASN A 55 -6.76 -10.32 16.27
C ASN A 55 -6.84 -11.66 15.49
N PRO A 56 -7.38 -12.74 16.10
CA PRO A 56 -7.44 -14.05 15.45
C PRO A 56 -8.27 -14.09 14.17
N ARG A 57 -9.36 -13.31 14.08
CA ARG A 57 -10.21 -13.23 12.88
C ARG A 57 -9.47 -12.58 11.73
N PHE A 58 -8.75 -11.48 11.99
CA PHE A 58 -7.90 -10.83 11.01
C PHE A 58 -6.80 -11.77 10.49
N LEU A 59 -6.09 -12.44 11.40
CA LEU A 59 -5.00 -13.36 11.03
C LEU A 59 -5.51 -14.56 10.22
N ALA A 60 -6.63 -15.17 10.60
CA ALA A 60 -7.25 -16.26 9.86
C ALA A 60 -7.73 -15.81 8.46
N GLY A 61 -8.31 -14.62 8.36
CA GLY A 61 -8.68 -14.05 7.07
C GLY A 61 -7.48 -13.83 6.16
N CYS A 62 -6.36 -13.31 6.67
CA CYS A 62 -5.12 -13.14 5.91
C CYS A 62 -4.55 -14.49 5.42
N ASP A 63 -4.55 -15.51 6.26
CA ASP A 63 -4.07 -16.85 5.90
C ASP A 63 -4.95 -17.49 4.81
N MET A 64 -6.27 -17.34 4.94
CA MET A 64 -7.21 -17.83 3.95
C MET A 64 -7.11 -17.04 2.64
N ALA A 65 -6.96 -15.71 2.69
CA ALA A 65 -6.72 -14.88 1.51
C ALA A 65 -5.51 -15.35 0.71
N ASN A 66 -4.41 -15.63 1.41
CA ASN A 66 -3.20 -16.15 0.76
C ASN A 66 -3.39 -17.57 0.21
N SER A 67 -4.14 -18.41 0.92
CA SER A 67 -4.48 -19.76 0.44
C SER A 67 -5.30 -19.73 -0.85
N VAL A 68 -6.26 -18.80 -0.98
CA VAL A 68 -7.01 -18.62 -2.23
C VAL A 68 -6.10 -18.07 -3.33
N ALA A 69 -5.44 -16.94 -3.08
CA ALA A 69 -4.67 -16.25 -4.09
C ALA A 69 -3.47 -17.07 -4.59
N VAL A 70 -2.63 -17.57 -3.67
CA VAL A 70 -1.39 -18.28 -4.02
C VAL A 70 -1.66 -19.76 -4.31
N ASN A 71 -2.26 -20.48 -3.36
CA ASN A 71 -2.30 -21.95 -3.47
C ASN A 71 -3.32 -22.43 -4.51
N ARG A 72 -4.47 -21.76 -4.63
CA ARG A 72 -5.54 -22.18 -5.56
C ARG A 72 -5.40 -21.56 -6.94
N LEU A 73 -5.02 -20.29 -7.02
CA LEU A 73 -5.08 -19.50 -8.26
C LEU A 73 -3.69 -19.13 -8.83
N GLY A 74 -2.63 -19.28 -8.04
CA GLY A 74 -1.27 -18.96 -8.46
C GLY A 74 -1.03 -17.48 -8.74
N TYR A 75 -1.67 -16.60 -7.97
CA TYR A 75 -1.35 -15.17 -7.84
C TYR A 75 -0.23 -14.94 -6.80
N ASN A 76 0.22 -13.70 -6.65
CA ASN A 76 1.21 -13.28 -5.65
C ASN A 76 0.63 -13.31 -4.23
N ASP A 77 1.48 -13.06 -3.23
CA ASP A 77 1.08 -12.98 -1.82
C ASP A 77 0.07 -11.84 -1.59
N HIS A 78 -1.09 -12.20 -1.04
CA HIS A 78 -2.15 -11.29 -0.57
C HIS A 78 -2.45 -11.56 0.93
N GLY A 79 -1.45 -12.07 1.67
CA GLY A 79 -1.56 -12.43 3.08
C GLY A 79 -1.04 -11.35 4.04
N TYR A 80 -0.74 -11.77 5.27
CA TYR A 80 -0.39 -10.90 6.40
C TYR A 80 0.79 -9.96 6.15
N THR A 81 1.81 -10.42 5.41
CA THR A 81 2.96 -9.57 5.07
C THR A 81 2.56 -8.45 4.12
N HIS A 82 1.76 -8.78 3.10
CA HIS A 82 1.32 -7.84 2.08
C HIS A 82 0.56 -6.66 2.69
N VAL A 83 -0.50 -6.95 3.46
CA VAL A 83 -1.35 -5.89 4.03
C VAL A 83 -0.59 -4.95 4.98
N ARG A 84 0.49 -5.43 5.61
CA ARG A 84 1.37 -4.60 6.46
C ARG A 84 2.31 -3.70 5.66
N ILE A 85 2.78 -4.14 4.50
CA ILE A 85 3.54 -3.28 3.58
C ILE A 85 2.63 -2.17 3.08
N VAL A 86 1.41 -2.52 2.64
CA VAL A 86 0.41 -1.54 2.20
C VAL A 86 0.08 -0.55 3.32
N ALA A 87 -0.11 -1.01 4.56
CA ALA A 87 -0.35 -0.12 5.69
C ALA A 87 0.81 0.84 5.98
N ALA A 88 2.06 0.36 5.95
CA ALA A 88 3.24 1.20 6.12
C ALA A 88 3.34 2.28 5.02
N ASN A 89 3.17 1.86 3.76
CA ASN A 89 3.22 2.76 2.60
C ASN A 89 2.07 3.78 2.62
N ALA A 90 0.85 3.35 2.96
CA ALA A 90 -0.33 4.21 3.04
C ALA A 90 -0.16 5.30 4.11
N LEU A 91 0.31 4.92 5.30
CA LEU A 91 0.61 5.88 6.36
C LEU A 91 1.76 6.82 5.99
N GLN A 92 2.79 6.32 5.29
CA GLN A 92 3.87 7.18 4.78
C GLN A 92 3.35 8.22 3.79
N ILE A 93 2.54 7.81 2.81
CA ILE A 93 1.91 8.71 1.83
C ILE A 93 1.04 9.74 2.55
N LEU A 94 0.15 9.29 3.44
CA LEU A 94 -0.75 10.15 4.20
C LEU A 94 0.02 11.22 4.99
N ASN A 95 1.09 10.81 5.68
CA ASN A 95 1.92 11.73 6.46
C ASN A 95 2.67 12.75 5.58
N ILE A 96 3.14 12.35 4.40
CA ILE A 96 3.73 13.28 3.42
C ILE A 96 2.68 14.30 2.96
N LEU A 97 1.49 13.85 2.59
CA LEU A 97 0.40 14.73 2.15
C LEU A 97 0.00 15.72 3.25
N ASN A 98 -0.20 15.25 4.48
CA ASN A 98 -0.51 16.11 5.61
C ASN A 98 0.58 17.15 5.88
N LYS A 99 1.87 16.75 5.83
CA LYS A 99 3.00 17.67 5.98
C LYS A 99 3.03 18.75 4.89
N LYS A 100 2.52 18.46 3.70
CA LYS A 100 2.39 19.41 2.58
C LYS A 100 1.09 20.23 2.63
N GLY A 101 0.28 20.08 3.68
CA GLY A 101 -0.94 20.85 3.91
C GLY A 101 -2.20 20.28 3.24
N PHE A 102 -2.15 19.06 2.71
CA PHE A 102 -3.34 18.39 2.18
C PHE A 102 -4.17 17.84 3.34
N VAL A 103 -5.47 18.12 3.30
CA VAL A 103 -6.43 17.72 4.33
C VAL A 103 -7.29 16.59 3.77
N THR A 104 -7.47 15.53 4.55
CA THR A 104 -8.27 14.37 4.14
C THR A 104 -9.76 14.69 4.13
N ASN A 105 -10.58 13.87 3.47
CA ASN A 105 -12.03 14.10 3.39
C ASN A 105 -12.67 14.07 4.78
N PHE A 106 -12.31 13.09 5.61
CA PHE A 106 -12.87 12.94 6.96
C PHE A 106 -12.62 14.17 7.84
N VAL A 107 -11.45 14.81 7.68
CA VAL A 107 -11.11 16.04 8.40
C VAL A 107 -11.79 17.26 7.78
N LYS A 108 -11.74 17.38 6.44
CA LYS A 108 -12.35 18.50 5.69
C LYS A 108 -13.86 18.60 5.92
N GLU A 109 -14.52 17.46 6.05
CA GLU A 109 -15.97 17.31 6.28
C GLU A 109 -16.34 17.39 7.78
N LYS A 110 -15.37 17.69 8.64
CA LYS A 110 -15.55 17.87 10.09
C LYS A 110 -16.09 16.61 10.78
N HIS A 111 -15.65 15.43 10.36
CA HIS A 111 -16.00 14.16 11.00
C HIS A 111 -14.99 13.74 12.07
N GLY A 112 -13.77 14.26 12.00
CA GLY A 112 -12.73 14.04 12.99
C GLY A 112 -11.46 14.83 12.70
N GLU A 113 -10.37 14.39 13.30
CA GLU A 113 -9.04 14.98 13.20
C GLU A 113 -8.09 14.09 12.40
N PHE A 114 -6.87 14.57 12.13
CA PHE A 114 -5.88 13.82 11.36
C PHE A 114 -5.53 12.46 12.00
N ALA A 115 -5.55 12.37 13.34
CA ALA A 115 -5.35 11.12 14.05
C ALA A 115 -6.42 10.06 13.68
N ASP A 116 -7.67 10.48 13.45
CA ASP A 116 -8.73 9.58 12.99
C ASP A 116 -8.49 9.14 11.53
N ALA A 117 -8.03 10.06 10.67
CA ALA A 117 -7.68 9.75 9.28
C ALA A 117 -6.52 8.73 9.17
N GLN A 118 -5.54 8.82 10.07
CA GLN A 118 -4.48 7.81 10.19
C GLN A 118 -5.05 6.43 10.55
N VAL A 119 -6.03 6.36 11.46
CA VAL A 119 -6.71 5.11 11.81
C VAL A 119 -7.50 4.56 10.62
N ILE A 120 -8.21 5.42 9.88
CA ILE A 120 -8.97 5.03 8.69
C ILE A 120 -8.05 4.42 7.63
N VAL A 121 -6.96 5.11 7.29
CA VAL A 121 -6.00 4.65 6.27
C VAL A 121 -5.29 3.38 6.72
N MET A 122 -4.87 3.28 7.98
CA MET A 122 -4.23 2.08 8.52
C MET A 122 -5.16 0.87 8.46
N LEU A 123 -6.39 0.99 8.99
CA LEU A 123 -7.34 -0.13 9.01
C LEU A 123 -7.80 -0.49 7.60
N GLY A 124 -8.05 0.51 6.75
CA GLY A 124 -8.39 0.30 5.34
C GLY A 124 -7.29 -0.48 4.62
N ALA A 125 -6.03 -0.09 4.78
CA ALA A 125 -4.89 -0.80 4.20
C ALA A 125 -4.71 -2.22 4.76
N LEU A 126 -4.87 -2.41 6.08
CA LEU A 126 -4.76 -3.75 6.67
C LEU A 126 -5.86 -4.69 6.20
N LEU A 127 -7.06 -4.18 5.92
CA LEU A 127 -8.25 -4.98 5.62
C LEU A 127 -8.61 -5.04 4.13
N HIS A 128 -7.99 -4.25 3.26
CA HIS A 128 -8.45 -4.07 1.87
C HIS A 128 -8.59 -5.40 1.10
N ASP A 129 -7.64 -6.31 1.30
CA ASP A 129 -7.53 -7.57 0.56
C ASP A 129 -8.17 -8.77 1.26
N ILE A 130 -8.78 -8.57 2.44
CA ILE A 130 -9.30 -9.65 3.28
C ILE A 130 -10.40 -10.48 2.59
N GLY A 131 -11.09 -9.89 1.60
CA GLY A 131 -12.13 -10.56 0.83
C GLY A 131 -11.60 -11.69 -0.06
N ASN A 132 -10.29 -11.72 -0.37
CA ASN A 132 -9.66 -12.84 -1.04
C ASN A 132 -9.78 -14.14 -0.22
N ALA A 133 -10.05 -14.07 1.09
CA ALA A 133 -10.36 -15.25 1.92
C ALA A 133 -11.58 -16.04 1.40
N ILE A 134 -12.46 -15.38 0.65
CA ILE A 134 -13.66 -15.97 0.05
C ILE A 134 -13.40 -16.26 -1.41
N HIS A 135 -13.09 -15.22 -2.21
CA HIS A 135 -12.84 -15.34 -3.64
C HIS A 135 -12.05 -14.13 -4.17
N ARG A 136 -11.36 -14.31 -5.31
CA ARG A 136 -10.58 -13.25 -5.98
C ARG A 136 -11.48 -12.26 -6.73
N GLU A 137 -12.44 -12.77 -7.47
CA GLU A 137 -13.48 -11.93 -8.08
C GLU A 137 -14.30 -11.28 -6.99
N HIS A 138 -14.59 -9.98 -7.16
CA HIS A 138 -15.35 -9.19 -6.18
C HIS A 138 -14.73 -9.16 -4.76
N HIS A 139 -13.43 -9.42 -4.61
CA HIS A 139 -12.76 -9.42 -3.30
C HIS A 139 -12.94 -8.11 -2.53
N GLN A 140 -13.06 -6.98 -3.21
CA GLN A 140 -13.38 -5.68 -2.59
C GLN A 140 -14.79 -5.65 -1.97
N GLU A 141 -15.78 -6.30 -2.59
CA GLU A 141 -17.14 -6.44 -2.04
C GLU A 141 -17.15 -7.44 -0.88
N HIS A 142 -16.47 -8.57 -1.08
CA HIS A 142 -16.30 -9.61 -0.06
C HIS A 142 -15.55 -9.08 1.17
N GLY A 143 -14.61 -8.18 0.96
CA GLY A 143 -13.83 -7.51 1.98
C GLY A 143 -14.70 -6.63 2.88
N VAL A 144 -15.67 -5.89 2.33
CA VAL A 144 -16.51 -4.96 3.10
C VAL A 144 -17.22 -5.65 4.26
N TYR A 145 -17.98 -6.71 4.00
CA TYR A 145 -18.74 -7.35 5.08
C TYR A 145 -17.87 -8.21 6.01
N TYR A 146 -16.71 -8.70 5.56
CA TYR A 146 -15.77 -9.41 6.43
C TYR A 146 -15.07 -8.42 7.37
N ALA A 147 -14.59 -7.30 6.83
CA ALA A 147 -13.98 -6.20 7.57
C ALA A 147 -14.97 -5.59 8.57
N ASP A 148 -16.24 -5.43 8.20
CA ASP A 148 -17.30 -4.89 9.07
C ASP A 148 -17.36 -5.60 10.44
N ARG A 149 -17.19 -6.93 10.44
CA ARG A 149 -17.18 -7.74 11.67
C ARG A 149 -15.91 -7.58 12.49
N ILE A 150 -14.75 -7.42 11.86
CA ILE A 150 -13.50 -7.12 12.57
C ILE A 150 -13.59 -5.73 13.21
N LEU A 151 -14.15 -4.75 12.49
CA LEU A 151 -14.28 -3.39 12.98
C LEU A 151 -15.25 -3.29 14.17
N ASP A 152 -16.30 -4.11 14.21
CA ASP A 152 -17.19 -4.21 15.38
C ASP A 152 -16.50 -4.76 16.63
N GLU A 153 -15.44 -5.55 16.47
CA GLU A 153 -14.66 -6.07 17.60
C GLU A 153 -13.65 -5.05 18.16
N ILE A 154 -13.25 -4.05 17.36
CA ILE A 154 -12.11 -3.17 17.67
C ILE A 154 -12.56 -1.73 17.93
N LEU A 155 -13.33 -1.12 17.03
CA LEU A 155 -13.64 0.31 17.09
C LEU A 155 -14.44 0.75 18.34
N PRO A 156 -15.40 -0.04 18.88
CA PRO A 156 -16.17 0.36 20.07
C PRO A 156 -15.34 0.59 21.33
N GLU A 157 -14.11 0.08 21.40
CA GLU A 157 -13.21 0.32 22.54
C GLU A 157 -12.64 1.76 22.55
N TYR A 158 -12.59 2.42 21.39
CA TYR A 158 -11.91 3.72 21.23
C TYR A 158 -12.81 4.85 20.76
N TYR A 159 -13.94 4.51 20.12
CA TYR A 159 -14.88 5.47 19.57
C TYR A 159 -16.31 5.15 20.01
N SER A 160 -17.17 6.17 20.05
CA SER A 160 -18.59 6.02 20.36
C SER A 160 -19.46 6.80 19.38
N ASP A 161 -20.77 6.56 19.45
CA ASP A 161 -21.81 7.35 18.80
C ASP A 161 -21.62 7.49 17.28
N VAL A 162 -22.01 8.65 16.75
CA VAL A 162 -21.94 8.97 15.32
C VAL A 162 -20.51 8.88 14.78
N LYS A 163 -19.50 9.20 15.60
CA LYS A 163 -18.09 9.19 15.15
C LYS A 163 -17.62 7.76 14.86
N LEU A 164 -17.97 6.80 15.72
CA LEU A 164 -17.69 5.38 15.46
C LEU A 164 -18.23 4.94 14.11
N HIS A 165 -19.51 5.23 13.83
CA HIS A 165 -20.14 4.80 12.59
C HIS A 165 -19.52 5.46 11.35
N ARG A 166 -19.20 6.76 11.43
CA ARG A 166 -18.51 7.46 10.35
C ARG A 166 -17.13 6.89 10.07
N LEU A 167 -16.35 6.61 11.12
CA LEU A 167 -15.02 6.04 10.99
C LEU A 167 -15.08 4.63 10.39
N LYS A 168 -16.01 3.80 10.87
CA LYS A 168 -16.25 2.45 10.32
C LYS A 168 -16.57 2.52 8.83
N LEU A 169 -17.51 3.38 8.42
CA LEU A 169 -17.89 3.55 7.03
C LEU A 169 -16.75 4.08 6.16
N ALA A 170 -15.92 5.00 6.68
CA ALA A 170 -14.74 5.47 5.97
C ALA A 170 -13.70 4.35 5.76
N VAL A 171 -13.47 3.49 6.75
CA VAL A 171 -12.61 2.30 6.59
C VAL A 171 -13.18 1.35 5.54
N LEU A 172 -14.47 1.05 5.60
CA LEU A 172 -15.14 0.19 4.63
C LEU A 172 -15.10 0.78 3.21
N GLY A 173 -15.18 2.11 3.08
CA GLY A 173 -14.96 2.83 1.84
C GLY A 173 -13.56 2.57 1.28
N CYS A 174 -12.51 2.67 2.09
CA CYS A 174 -11.15 2.30 1.67
C CYS A 174 -11.07 0.83 1.21
N VAL A 175 -11.71 -0.10 1.93
CA VAL A 175 -11.73 -1.53 1.57
C VAL A 175 -12.44 -1.76 0.24
N TYR A 176 -13.57 -1.10 -0.02
CA TYR A 176 -14.29 -1.26 -1.27
C TYR A 176 -13.57 -0.59 -2.45
N GLU A 177 -13.10 0.63 -2.24
CA GLU A 177 -12.58 1.48 -3.30
C GLU A 177 -11.13 1.18 -3.66
N HIS A 178 -10.42 0.31 -2.95
CA HIS A 178 -9.03 -0.01 -3.27
C HIS A 178 -8.87 -0.69 -4.64
N ASP A 179 -9.87 -1.46 -5.11
CA ASP A 179 -9.79 -2.20 -6.38
C ASP A 179 -9.67 -1.25 -7.58
N GLU A 180 -8.85 -1.57 -8.57
CA GLU A 180 -8.59 -0.69 -9.72
C GLU A 180 -9.84 -0.38 -10.55
N SER A 181 -10.87 -1.24 -10.52
CA SER A 181 -12.12 -1.04 -11.26
C SER A 181 -13.07 -0.01 -10.62
N VAL A 182 -12.83 0.37 -9.37
CA VAL A 182 -13.66 1.30 -8.61
C VAL A 182 -12.97 2.66 -8.53
N LEU A 183 -13.68 3.76 -8.78
CA LEU A 183 -13.14 5.09 -8.55
C LEU A 183 -13.14 5.39 -7.05
N ALA A 184 -11.99 5.82 -6.51
CA ALA A 184 -11.93 6.34 -5.17
C ALA A 184 -12.66 7.67 -5.06
N THR A 185 -13.35 7.87 -3.94
CA THR A 185 -14.18 9.06 -3.66
C THR A 185 -13.60 9.95 -2.56
N SER A 186 -12.55 9.47 -1.87
CA SER A 186 -11.88 10.18 -0.79
C SER A 186 -10.36 10.10 -0.92
N LEU A 187 -9.68 11.10 -0.35
CA LEU A 187 -8.22 11.08 -0.24
C LEU A 187 -7.75 9.83 0.52
N GLU A 188 -8.43 9.43 1.59
CA GLU A 188 -8.14 8.24 2.38
C GLU A 188 -8.14 6.97 1.52
N ALA A 189 -9.21 6.75 0.75
CA ALA A 189 -9.32 5.60 -0.15
C ALA A 189 -8.28 5.66 -1.28
N GLY A 190 -8.06 6.84 -1.85
CA GLY A 190 -7.02 7.06 -2.85
C GLY A 190 -5.62 6.71 -2.32
N VAL A 191 -5.31 7.08 -1.08
CA VAL A 191 -4.04 6.76 -0.43
C VAL A 191 -3.87 5.24 -0.26
N VAL A 192 -4.90 4.54 0.23
CA VAL A 192 -4.85 3.07 0.37
C VAL A 192 -4.67 2.40 -1.00
N LYS A 193 -5.43 2.84 -2.01
CA LYS A 193 -5.35 2.33 -3.38
C LYS A 193 -3.95 2.48 -3.99
N VAL A 194 -3.35 3.67 -3.88
CA VAL A 194 -2.01 3.90 -4.43
C VAL A 194 -0.96 3.12 -3.64
N ALA A 195 -1.10 3.03 -2.32
CA ALA A 195 -0.20 2.25 -1.47
C ALA A 195 -0.20 0.76 -1.84
N ASP A 196 -1.36 0.17 -2.13
CA ASP A 196 -1.48 -1.19 -2.65
C ASP A 196 -0.69 -1.33 -3.98
N GLY A 197 -0.90 -0.40 -4.91
CA GLY A 197 -0.17 -0.37 -6.18
C GLY A 197 1.35 -0.24 -6.06
N THR A 198 1.87 0.34 -4.97
CA THR A 198 3.33 0.47 -4.76
C THR A 198 4.01 -0.85 -4.40
N ASP A 199 3.24 -1.87 -4.03
CA ASP A 199 3.76 -3.12 -3.50
C ASP A 199 4.03 -4.16 -4.61
N CYS A 200 4.84 -3.75 -5.58
CA CYS A 200 5.13 -4.50 -6.80
C CYS A 200 6.58 -5.05 -6.88
N GLU A 201 7.31 -5.09 -5.75
CA GLU A 201 8.69 -5.60 -5.68
C GLU A 201 8.80 -7.11 -5.97
N ASN A 202 9.90 -7.50 -6.64
CA ASN A 202 10.11 -8.87 -7.13
C ASN A 202 10.18 -9.97 -6.06
N GLY A 203 10.36 -9.63 -4.78
CA GLY A 203 10.46 -10.61 -3.70
C GLY A 203 9.23 -11.55 -3.65
N ARG A 204 8.07 -11.03 -4.07
CA ARG A 204 6.78 -11.71 -3.94
C ARG A 204 6.31 -12.42 -5.21
N ALA A 205 6.83 -12.02 -6.37
CA ALA A 205 6.59 -12.72 -7.64
C ALA A 205 7.33 -14.06 -7.75
N ARG A 206 8.28 -14.35 -6.83
CA ARG A 206 9.12 -15.55 -6.87
C ARG A 206 8.40 -16.84 -6.50
N ILE A 207 7.38 -16.79 -5.64
CA ILE A 207 6.69 -18.00 -5.16
C ILE A 207 5.85 -18.62 -6.27
N PRO A 208 4.97 -17.88 -6.96
CA PRO A 208 4.17 -18.46 -8.05
C PRO A 208 5.03 -18.92 -9.23
N TYR A 209 6.11 -18.20 -9.56
CA TYR A 209 7.07 -18.59 -10.58
C TYR A 209 7.71 -19.96 -10.27
N LYS A 210 8.12 -20.20 -9.02
CA LYS A 210 8.75 -21.45 -8.58
C LYS A 210 7.76 -22.63 -8.50
N ILE A 211 6.53 -22.38 -8.06
CA ILE A 211 5.53 -23.45 -7.84
C ILE A 211 4.83 -23.83 -9.15
N PHE A 212 4.45 -22.86 -9.96
CA PHE A 212 3.60 -23.09 -11.14
C PHE A 212 4.36 -22.99 -12.47
N GLY A 213 5.65 -22.62 -12.46
CA GLY A 213 6.43 -22.46 -13.68
C GLY A 213 5.90 -21.39 -14.63
N LYS A 214 5.04 -20.47 -14.15
CA LYS A 214 4.46 -19.38 -14.96
C LYS A 214 5.58 -18.48 -15.48
N SER A 215 5.88 -18.60 -16.76
CA SER A 215 6.84 -17.78 -17.52
C SER A 215 6.12 -16.75 -18.40
N ASP A 216 4.99 -16.23 -17.93
CA ASP A 216 4.27 -15.16 -18.65
C ASP A 216 4.98 -13.80 -18.48
N ILE A 217 4.59 -12.84 -19.33
CA ILE A 217 5.17 -11.50 -19.35
C ILE A 217 4.97 -10.75 -18.01
N HIS A 218 3.94 -11.10 -17.23
CA HIS A 218 3.66 -10.53 -15.93
C HIS A 218 4.65 -11.02 -14.87
N ALA A 219 4.97 -12.31 -14.85
CA ALA A 219 5.99 -12.87 -13.97
C ALA A 219 7.38 -12.28 -14.28
N VAL A 220 7.74 -12.16 -15.56
CA VAL A 220 9.04 -11.61 -15.97
C VAL A 220 9.18 -10.12 -15.65
N SER A 221 8.12 -9.33 -15.89
CA SER A 221 8.10 -7.89 -15.56
C SER A 221 8.12 -7.65 -14.05
N ALA A 222 7.36 -8.41 -13.26
CA ALA A 222 7.38 -8.31 -11.80
C ALA A 222 8.77 -8.66 -11.22
N LEU A 223 9.47 -9.64 -11.79
CA LEU A 223 10.84 -9.99 -11.38
C LEU A 223 11.85 -8.85 -11.64
N ALA A 224 11.54 -7.92 -12.54
CA ALA A 224 12.42 -6.80 -12.87
C ALA A 224 12.40 -5.70 -11.81
N ILE A 225 11.34 -5.54 -11.02
CA ILE A 225 11.24 -4.49 -9.99
C ILE A 225 12.10 -4.87 -8.78
N LYS A 226 13.16 -4.10 -8.53
CA LYS A 226 14.06 -4.33 -7.39
C LYS A 226 13.54 -3.68 -6.13
N ASN A 227 13.21 -2.40 -6.20
CA ASN A 227 12.83 -1.61 -5.03
C ASN A 227 11.82 -0.54 -5.43
N VAL A 228 10.85 -0.30 -4.54
CA VAL A 228 9.91 0.81 -4.61
C VAL A 228 10.08 1.69 -3.38
N LEU A 229 10.32 2.98 -3.61
CA LEU A 229 10.56 3.96 -2.56
C LEU A 229 9.57 5.10 -2.65
N ILE A 230 8.90 5.37 -1.55
CA ILE A 230 8.02 6.53 -1.38
C ILE A 230 8.81 7.61 -0.64
N SER A 231 8.76 8.83 -1.16
CA SER A 231 9.49 9.97 -0.61
C SER A 231 8.75 11.28 -0.88
N GLU A 232 9.15 12.35 -0.19
CA GLU A 232 8.67 13.69 -0.53
C GLU A 232 9.17 14.10 -1.92
N GLY A 233 8.24 14.52 -2.78
CA GLY A 233 8.56 15.06 -4.09
C GLY A 233 8.87 16.56 -4.06
N LYS A 234 9.51 17.03 -5.14
CA LYS A 234 9.80 18.46 -5.36
C LYS A 234 8.75 19.14 -6.24
N LYS A 235 8.25 18.43 -7.25
CA LYS A 235 7.26 18.94 -8.22
C LYS A 235 5.84 18.63 -7.78
N LYS A 236 5.60 17.37 -7.45
CA LYS A 236 4.37 16.87 -6.84
C LYS A 236 4.67 16.47 -5.38
N PRO A 237 3.70 16.47 -4.46
CA PRO A 237 3.96 16.25 -3.04
C PRO A 237 4.59 14.89 -2.73
N VAL A 238 4.18 13.83 -3.45
CA VAL A 238 4.70 12.47 -3.27
C VAL A 238 5.50 12.05 -4.49
N LYS A 239 6.66 11.44 -4.27
CA LYS A 239 7.50 10.85 -5.30
C LYS A 239 7.67 9.35 -5.06
N ILE A 240 7.28 8.56 -6.05
CA ILE A 240 7.46 7.10 -6.07
C ILE A 240 8.64 6.79 -7.00
N ILE A 241 9.73 6.31 -6.42
CA ILE A 241 10.92 5.88 -7.17
C ILE A 241 10.86 4.37 -7.33
N ILE A 242 10.99 3.89 -8.57
CA ILE A 242 10.92 2.47 -8.89
C ILE A 242 12.22 2.07 -9.56
N ASP A 243 13.07 1.34 -8.84
CA ASP A 243 14.33 0.83 -9.38
C ASP A 243 14.15 -0.57 -9.95
N MET A 244 14.52 -0.73 -11.22
CA MET A 244 14.33 -1.96 -11.98
C MET A 244 15.65 -2.51 -12.49
N SER A 245 15.71 -3.82 -12.73
CA SER A 245 16.86 -4.47 -13.36
C SER A 245 16.92 -4.22 -14.87
N ASN A 246 15.75 -4.06 -15.51
CA ASN A 246 15.58 -3.85 -16.94
C ASN A 246 14.21 -3.21 -17.25
N PRO A 247 13.97 -2.70 -18.49
CA PRO A 247 12.74 -1.99 -18.84
C PRO A 247 11.44 -2.80 -18.77
N ALA A 248 11.50 -4.14 -18.75
CA ALA A 248 10.27 -4.95 -18.69
C ALA A 248 9.46 -4.67 -17.42
N GLY A 249 10.10 -4.19 -16.35
CA GLY A 249 9.41 -3.79 -15.12
C GLY A 249 8.39 -2.67 -15.32
N LEU A 250 8.51 -1.85 -16.37
CA LEU A 250 7.54 -0.79 -16.68
C LEU A 250 6.13 -1.36 -16.90
N PHE A 251 6.01 -2.52 -17.56
CA PHE A 251 4.71 -3.18 -17.74
C PHE A 251 4.07 -3.51 -16.39
N GLN A 252 4.84 -4.00 -15.42
CA GLN A 252 4.33 -4.27 -14.09
C GLN A 252 3.92 -2.99 -13.36
N VAL A 253 4.71 -1.92 -13.51
CA VAL A 253 4.38 -0.60 -12.95
C VAL A 253 3.05 -0.09 -13.50
N ASP A 254 2.85 -0.14 -14.82
CA ASP A 254 1.62 0.35 -15.43
C ASP A 254 0.41 -0.53 -15.06
N GLU A 255 0.57 -1.85 -15.10
CA GLU A 255 -0.51 -2.79 -14.83
C GLU A 255 -0.97 -2.80 -13.37
N VAL A 256 -0.09 -2.46 -12.42
CA VAL A 256 -0.41 -2.45 -10.99
C VAL A 256 -0.55 -1.02 -10.47
N LEU A 257 0.53 -0.25 -10.44
CA LEU A 257 0.52 1.11 -9.91
C LEU A 257 -0.23 2.09 -10.83
N GLY A 258 -0.04 1.98 -12.15
CA GLY A 258 -0.64 2.89 -13.13
C GLY A 258 -2.17 2.84 -13.11
N LYS A 259 -2.76 1.64 -13.11
CA LYS A 259 -4.23 1.46 -13.00
C LYS A 259 -4.78 2.03 -11.68
N LYS A 260 -4.11 1.75 -10.56
CA LYS A 260 -4.48 2.25 -9.23
C LYS A 260 -4.39 3.78 -9.16
N LEU A 261 -3.35 4.39 -9.73
CA LEU A 261 -3.23 5.85 -9.80
C LEU A 261 -4.42 6.46 -10.57
N LYS A 262 -4.74 5.94 -11.77
CA LYS A 262 -5.83 6.46 -12.61
C LYS A 262 -7.20 6.50 -11.93
N THR A 263 -7.46 5.57 -11.01
CA THR A 263 -8.74 5.50 -10.29
C THR A 263 -8.65 5.96 -8.83
N SER A 264 -7.55 6.61 -8.44
CA SER A 264 -7.29 7.02 -7.05
C SER A 264 -7.87 8.36 -6.62
N CYS A 265 -8.38 9.17 -7.55
CA CYS A 265 -8.74 10.59 -7.32
C CYS A 265 -7.62 11.49 -6.77
N ILE A 266 -6.37 10.99 -6.68
CA ILE A 266 -5.21 11.70 -6.13
C ILE A 266 -3.96 11.56 -7.01
N ASP A 267 -4.09 11.12 -8.27
CA ASP A 267 -2.99 10.87 -9.21
C ASP A 267 -2.13 12.12 -9.47
N GLU A 268 -2.76 13.29 -9.45
CA GLU A 268 -2.09 14.58 -9.58
C GLU A 268 -1.06 14.84 -8.46
N PHE A 269 -1.15 14.13 -7.33
CA PHE A 269 -0.21 14.26 -6.20
C PHE A 269 1.07 13.43 -6.35
N PHE A 270 1.16 12.54 -7.36
CA PHE A 270 2.28 11.60 -7.50
C PHE A 270 3.18 11.87 -8.70
N GLU A 271 4.48 11.95 -8.45
CA GLU A 271 5.54 11.84 -9.46
C GLU A 271 6.10 10.40 -9.43
N VAL A 272 5.91 9.65 -10.52
CA VAL A 272 6.54 8.33 -10.69
C VAL A 272 7.88 8.48 -11.41
N ALA A 273 8.96 8.00 -10.80
CA ALA A 273 10.33 8.16 -11.29
C ALA A 273 10.99 6.78 -11.49
N PRO A 274 10.96 6.23 -12.72
CA PRO A 274 11.59 4.96 -13.02
C PRO A 274 13.12 5.09 -13.09
N LEU A 275 13.81 4.12 -12.50
CA LEU A 275 15.26 3.91 -12.59
C LEU A 275 15.55 2.53 -13.18
N ILE A 276 16.66 2.42 -13.91
CA ILE A 276 17.25 1.13 -14.28
C ILE A 276 18.63 1.03 -13.63
N ASN A 277 18.79 0.09 -12.71
CA ASN A 277 20.01 -0.12 -11.94
C ASN A 277 20.53 1.19 -11.32
N GLY A 278 19.64 1.94 -10.68
CA GLY A 278 19.93 3.21 -10.01
C GLY A 278 20.09 4.43 -10.93
N LYS A 279 19.99 4.26 -12.25
CA LYS A 279 20.13 5.36 -13.22
C LYS A 279 18.75 5.82 -13.70
N PRO A 280 18.48 7.14 -13.80
CA PRO A 280 17.23 7.64 -14.34
C PRO A 280 16.94 7.06 -15.72
N PHE A 281 15.75 6.50 -15.88
CA PHE A 281 15.26 6.03 -17.17
C PHE A 281 14.45 7.14 -17.83
N LYS A 282 14.86 7.57 -19.04
CA LYS A 282 14.10 8.56 -19.80
C LYS A 282 12.96 7.84 -20.53
N THR A 283 11.74 8.11 -20.09
CA THR A 283 10.50 7.69 -20.75
C THR A 283 10.18 8.65 -21.89
N THR A 284 11.04 8.76 -22.90
CA THR A 284 10.75 9.61 -24.08
C THR A 284 9.92 8.89 -25.15
N ASP A 285 9.78 7.56 -25.08
CA ASP A 285 9.10 6.76 -26.11
C ASP A 285 8.07 5.76 -25.56
N ILE A 286 7.73 5.87 -24.27
CA ILE A 286 6.73 5.01 -23.62
C ILE A 286 5.82 5.93 -22.85
N THR A 287 4.56 6.02 -23.27
CA THR A 287 3.50 6.70 -22.53
C THR A 287 3.45 6.06 -21.14
N MET A 288 3.88 6.78 -20.11
CA MET A 288 3.75 6.34 -18.71
C MET A 288 2.71 7.25 -18.07
N LEU A 289 1.65 6.61 -17.55
CA LEU A 289 0.33 7.12 -17.13
C LEU A 289 -0.73 7.06 -18.25
#